data_AF-A0A318TUG4-F1
#
_entry.id   AF-A0A318TUG4-F1
#
_cell.length_a   1.000
_cell.length_b   1.000
_cell.length_c   1.000
_cell.angle_alpha   90.00
_cell.angle_beta   90.00
_cell.angle_gamma   90.00
#
_symmetry.space_group_name_H-M   'P 1'
#
loop_
_entity.id
_entity.type
_entity.pdbx_description
1 polymer ?
#
loop_
_entity_poly.entity_id
_entity_poly.type
_entity_poly.pdbx_seq_one_letter_code
_entity_poly.pdbx_strand_id
1 'polypeptide(L)'
;MIKVYKYPVIFAVEDNETDEGDFPVYIRIPDLVDAGFSFASSAGHTEDDILAIARDCMKMSIEDGLRRDLQAPVASKLREIDLKKHLSRYDEELIDLKSIAVEWIKAEV
;
A
#
# COMPACT_ATOMS: atom_id res chain seq x y z
N MET A 1 11.86 -12.95 -18.42
CA MET A 1 10.40 -13.18 -18.54
C MET A 1 9.75 -12.33 -17.47
N ILE A 2 8.98 -11.30 -17.87
CA ILE A 2 8.31 -10.40 -16.92
C ILE A 2 7.17 -11.17 -16.25
N LYS A 3 7.11 -11.16 -14.92
CA LYS A 3 6.01 -11.71 -14.12
C LYS A 3 5.09 -10.58 -13.68
N VAL A 4 3.79 -10.82 -13.80
CA VAL A 4 2.76 -9.88 -13.35
C VAL A 4 2.27 -10.28 -11.97
N TYR A 5 2.36 -9.37 -11.01
CA TYR A 5 1.82 -9.52 -9.67
C TYR A 5 0.63 -8.59 -9.49
N LYS A 6 -0.38 -9.06 -8.76
CA LYS A 6 -1.61 -8.31 -8.51
C LYS A 6 -2.03 -8.50 -7.05
N TYR A 7 -2.07 -7.41 -6.30
CA TYR A 7 -2.42 -7.40 -4.88
C TYR A 7 -3.43 -6.30 -4.55
N PRO A 8 -4.25 -6.50 -3.50
CA PRO A 8 -5.04 -5.43 -2.92
C PRO A 8 -4.11 -4.42 -2.25
N VAL A 9 -4.42 -3.14 -2.38
CA VAL A 9 -3.66 -2.02 -1.82
C VAL A 9 -4.62 -1.11 -1.08
N ILE A 10 -4.29 -0.80 0.16
CA ILE A 10 -5.00 0.17 0.99
C ILE A 10 -4.44 1.55 0.65
N PHE A 11 -5.35 2.49 0.42
CA PHE A 11 -5.10 3.92 0.34
C PHE A 11 -5.86 4.58 1.49
N ALA A 12 -5.15 5.12 2.47
CA ALA A 12 -5.72 5.86 3.59
C ALA A 12 -5.34 7.33 3.43
N VAL A 13 -6.35 8.17 3.22
CA VAL A 13 -6.19 9.62 3.02
C VAL A 13 -6.38 10.30 4.36
N GLU A 14 -5.38 11.06 4.79
CA GLU A 14 -5.39 11.82 6.04
C GLU A 14 -6.22 13.11 5.87
N ASP A 15 -6.77 13.66 6.95
CA ASP A 15 -7.64 14.86 6.91
C ASP A 15 -6.89 16.19 7.15
N ASN A 16 -5.56 16.16 7.13
CA ASN A 16 -4.69 17.33 7.18
C ASN A 16 -4.24 17.72 5.77
N GLU A 17 -4.55 18.93 5.33
CA GLU A 17 -4.04 19.46 4.06
C GLU A 17 -2.53 19.72 4.14
N THR A 18 -1.81 19.43 3.05
CA THR A 18 -0.44 19.87 2.82
C THR A 18 -0.41 21.36 2.48
N ASP A 19 0.78 21.96 2.51
CA ASP A 19 0.96 23.37 2.10
C ASP A 19 0.56 23.64 0.64
N GLU A 20 0.45 22.59 -0.18
CA GLU A 20 0.07 22.65 -1.60
C GLU A 20 -1.45 22.52 -1.81
N GLY A 21 -2.23 22.33 -0.74
CA GLY A 21 -3.70 22.18 -0.78
C GLY A 21 -4.16 20.74 -1.00
N ASP A 22 -3.26 19.79 -0.80
CA ASP A 22 -3.42 18.39 -1.13
C ASP A 22 -3.54 17.53 0.14
N PHE A 23 -3.91 16.25 0.04
CA PHE A 23 -4.03 15.38 1.22
C PHE A 23 -2.96 14.28 1.22
N PRO A 24 -2.24 14.07 2.34
CA PRO A 24 -1.35 12.92 2.49
C PRO A 24 -2.12 11.62 2.30
N VAL A 25 -1.48 10.67 1.63
CA VAL A 25 -2.02 9.34 1.38
C VAL A 25 -1.02 8.29 1.83
N TYR A 26 -1.44 7.47 2.78
CA TYR A 26 -0.72 6.27 3.16
C TYR A 26 -1.12 5.09 2.26
N ILE A 27 -0.13 4.51 1.61
CA ILE A 27 -0.27 3.35 0.73
C ILE A 27 0.28 2.13 1.46
N ARG A 28 -0.48 1.03 1.47
CA ARG A 28 -0.02 -0.23 2.06
C ARG A 28 -0.50 -1.44 1.26
N ILE A 29 0.35 -2.45 1.09
CA ILE A 29 0.05 -3.70 0.39
C ILE A 29 -0.05 -4.83 1.45
N PRO A 30 -1.25 -5.14 1.96
CA PRO A 30 -1.45 -5.97 3.16
C PRO A 30 -0.75 -7.32 3.10
N ASP A 31 -0.97 -8.08 2.03
CA ASP A 31 -0.48 -9.45 1.90
C ASP A 31 1.05 -9.50 1.89
N LEU A 32 1.70 -8.54 1.22
CA LEU A 32 3.15 -8.45 1.17
C LEU A 32 3.74 -8.09 2.53
N VAL A 33 3.12 -7.13 3.24
CA VAL A 33 3.56 -6.77 4.60
C VAL A 33 3.44 -7.96 5.55
N ASP A 34 2.32 -8.67 5.50
CA ASP A 34 2.08 -9.84 6.36
C ASP A 34 3.04 -11.00 6.05
N ALA A 35 3.48 -11.12 4.80
CA ALA A 35 4.49 -12.07 4.37
C ALA A 35 5.94 -11.61 4.66
N GLY A 36 6.13 -10.45 5.30
CA GLY A 36 7.44 -9.93 5.70
C GLY A 36 8.22 -9.21 4.60
N PHE A 37 7.56 -8.83 3.51
CA PHE A 37 8.20 -8.04 2.45
C PHE A 37 8.46 -6.60 2.91
N SER A 38 9.67 -6.12 2.66
CA SER A 38 10.04 -4.72 2.90
C SER A 38 9.40 -3.79 1.88
N PHE A 39 9.32 -2.49 2.19
CA PHE A 39 8.83 -1.44 1.28
C PHE A 39 7.40 -1.63 0.77
N ALA A 40 6.63 -2.57 1.33
CA ALA A 40 5.22 -2.80 1.00
C ALA A 40 4.27 -1.72 1.56
N SER A 41 4.82 -0.53 1.83
CA SER A 41 4.09 0.66 2.21
C SER A 41 4.87 1.89 1.75
N SER A 42 4.14 2.95 1.38
CA SER A 42 4.70 4.26 1.01
C SER A 42 3.77 5.37 1.49
N ALA A 43 4.24 6.61 1.41
CA ALA A 43 3.41 7.80 1.48
C ALA A 43 3.42 8.52 0.11
N GLY A 44 2.38 9.28 -0.17
CA GLY A 44 2.25 10.20 -1.31
C GLY A 44 1.19 11.27 -0.99
N HIS A 45 0.72 12.01 -1.98
CA HIS A 45 -0.42 12.91 -1.83
C HIS A 45 -1.44 12.75 -2.97
N THR A 46 -2.58 13.46 -2.89
CA THR A 46 -3.72 13.26 -3.81
C THR A 46 -3.51 13.77 -5.24
N GLU A 47 -2.66 14.77 -5.48
CA GLU A 47 -2.27 15.24 -6.83
C GLU A 47 -1.16 14.40 -7.46
N ASP A 48 -0.37 13.67 -6.67
CA ASP A 48 0.57 12.69 -7.22
C ASP A 48 -0.18 11.61 -8.02
N ASP A 49 0.48 11.00 -9.01
CA ASP A 49 0.01 9.75 -9.61
C ASP A 49 0.12 8.61 -8.57
N ILE A 50 -0.77 8.62 -7.59
CA ILE A 50 -0.78 7.75 -6.43
C ILE A 50 -0.84 6.27 -6.84
N LEU A 51 -1.40 5.99 -8.02
CA LEU A 51 -1.41 4.67 -8.62
C LEU A 51 -0.03 4.28 -9.14
N ALA A 52 0.74 5.20 -9.74
CA ALA A 52 2.14 4.95 -10.08
C ALA A 52 2.98 4.71 -8.83
N ILE A 53 2.83 5.52 -7.78
CA ILE A 53 3.56 5.31 -6.51
C ILE A 53 3.24 3.93 -5.92
N ALA A 54 1.96 3.54 -5.88
CA ALA A 54 1.56 2.23 -5.39
C ALA A 54 2.15 1.09 -6.23
N ARG A 55 2.23 1.24 -7.56
CA ARG A 55 2.84 0.25 -8.46
C ARG A 55 4.33 0.13 -8.21
N ASP A 56 5.03 1.24 -8.08
CA ASP A 56 6.48 1.26 -7.86
C ASP A 56 6.84 0.71 -6.49
N CYS A 57 6.09 1.12 -5.46
CA CYS A 57 6.16 0.56 -4.11
C CYS A 57 6.01 -0.97 -4.12
N MET A 58 5.00 -1.48 -4.83
CA MET A 58 4.78 -2.93 -4.98
C MET A 58 5.93 -3.62 -5.73
N LYS A 59 6.41 -3.02 -6.81
CA LYS A 59 7.51 -3.55 -7.61
C LYS A 59 8.78 -3.68 -6.78
N MET A 60 9.18 -2.60 -6.11
CA MET A 60 10.37 -2.58 -5.24
C MET A 60 10.26 -3.60 -4.12
N SER A 61 9.08 -3.71 -3.51
CA SER A 61 8.82 -4.67 -2.44
C SER A 61 9.00 -6.11 -2.92
N ILE A 62 8.39 -6.47 -4.05
CA ILE A 62 8.47 -7.83 -4.62
C ILE A 62 9.91 -8.14 -5.05
N GLU A 63 10.59 -7.22 -5.73
CA GLU A 63 11.98 -7.40 -6.15
C GLU A 63 12.91 -7.65 -4.95
N ASP A 64 12.76 -6.89 -3.86
CA ASP A 64 13.54 -7.09 -2.64
C ASP A 64 13.22 -8.43 -1.97
N GLY A 65 11.93 -8.75 -1.81
CA GLY A 65 11.51 -9.99 -1.17
C GLY A 65 11.99 -11.23 -1.94
N LEU A 66 11.89 -11.22 -3.27
CA LEU A 66 12.40 -12.30 -4.11
C LEU A 66 13.93 -12.43 -4.02
N ARG A 67 14.67 -11.31 -3.93
CA ARG A 67 16.13 -11.32 -3.71
C ARG A 67 16.51 -11.93 -2.35
N ARG A 68 15.60 -11.88 -1.38
CA ARG A 68 15.76 -12.42 -0.03
C ARG A 68 15.13 -13.81 0.16
N ASP A 69 14.81 -14.49 -0.94
CA ASP A 69 14.18 -15.82 -0.97
C ASP A 69 12.80 -15.88 -0.28
N LEU A 70 12.09 -14.75 -0.18
CA LEU A 70 10.70 -14.75 0.25
C LEU A 70 9.79 -15.30 -0.86
N GLN A 71 8.75 -16.02 -0.45
CA GLN A 71 7.72 -16.49 -1.38
C GLN A 71 6.62 -15.45 -1.50
N ALA A 72 6.29 -15.08 -2.73
CA ALA A 72 5.17 -14.17 -3.00
C ALA A 72 3.86 -14.79 -2.48
N PRO A 73 3.13 -14.13 -1.57
CA PRO A 73 1.92 -14.66 -0.96
C PRO A 73 0.77 -14.72 -1.97
N VAL A 74 -0.25 -15.53 -1.67
CA VAL A 74 -1.51 -15.49 -2.41
C VAL A 74 -2.24 -14.20 -2.07
N ALA A 75 -2.73 -13.48 -3.07
CA ALA A 75 -3.45 -12.24 -2.86
C ALA A 75 -4.82 -12.47 -2.19
N SER A 76 -5.10 -11.73 -1.13
CA SER A 76 -6.39 -11.74 -0.43
C SER A 76 -7.49 -11.08 -1.26
N LYS A 77 -8.76 -11.42 -0.96
CA LYS A 77 -9.89 -10.69 -1.55
C LYS A 77 -10.01 -9.32 -0.88
N LEU A 78 -10.49 -8.30 -1.59
CA LEU A 78 -10.69 -6.94 -1.05
C LEU A 78 -11.48 -6.93 0.27
N ARG A 79 -12.54 -7.73 0.36
CA ARG A 79 -13.40 -7.84 1.56
C ARG A 79 -12.78 -8.58 2.74
N GLU A 80 -11.67 -9.28 2.51
CA GLU A 80 -10.95 -10.07 3.52
C GLU A 80 -9.80 -9.26 4.13
N ILE A 81 -9.55 -8.04 3.64
CA ILE A 81 -8.50 -7.15 4.17
C ILE A 81 -8.91 -6.60 5.54
N ASP A 82 -8.10 -6.91 6.54
CA ASP A 82 -8.26 -6.37 7.90
C ASP A 82 -7.71 -4.94 7.97
N LEU A 83 -8.56 -3.97 7.64
CA LEU A 83 -8.22 -2.55 7.70
C LEU A 83 -7.74 -2.12 9.09
N LYS A 84 -8.35 -2.65 10.16
CA LYS A 84 -8.02 -2.27 11.53
C LYS A 84 -6.60 -2.69 11.89
N LYS A 85 -6.21 -3.90 11.53
CA LYS A 85 -4.83 -4.37 11.71
C LYS A 85 -3.84 -3.45 10.98
N HIS A 86 -4.11 -3.17 9.70
CA HIS A 86 -3.19 -2.47 8.81
C HIS A 86 -3.13 -0.95 9.00
N LEU A 87 -4.14 -0.36 9.63
CA LEU A 87 -4.23 1.06 9.96
C LEU A 87 -4.22 1.32 11.47
N SER A 88 -3.81 0.33 12.28
CA SER A 88 -3.77 0.43 13.76
C SER A 88 -3.02 1.67 14.29
N ARG A 89 -2.02 2.16 13.56
CA ARG A 89 -1.30 3.40 13.89
C ARG A 89 -2.20 4.64 13.95
N TYR A 90 -3.25 4.69 13.13
CA TYR A 90 -4.21 5.81 13.12
C TYR A 90 -5.08 5.82 14.37
N ASP A 91 -5.33 4.65 14.98
CA ASP A 91 -6.02 4.57 16.27
C ASP A 91 -5.13 5.08 17.43
N GLU A 92 -3.80 4.99 17.29
CA GLU A 92 -2.82 5.33 18.34
C GLU A 92 -2.38 6.80 18.29
N GLU A 93 -2.18 7.36 17.09
CA GLU A 93 -1.54 8.67 16.90
C GLU A 93 -2.53 9.85 16.78
N LEU A 94 -3.82 9.64 16.98
CA LEU A 94 -4.88 10.65 16.81
C LEU A 94 -4.81 11.34 15.42
N ILE A 95 -4.56 10.55 14.38
CA ILE A 95 -4.55 11.04 13.00
C ILE A 95 -5.93 10.79 12.41
N ASP A 96 -6.65 11.85 12.06
CA ASP A 96 -7.97 11.74 11.44
C ASP A 96 -7.84 11.33 9.96
N LEU A 97 -8.65 10.34 9.56
CA LEU A 97 -8.71 9.87 8.18
C LEU A 97 -9.92 10.48 7.48
N LYS A 98 -9.65 11.14 6.36
CA LYS A 98 -10.68 11.67 5.46
C LYS A 98 -11.40 10.56 4.69
N SER A 99 -10.65 9.58 4.19
CA SER A 99 -11.22 8.45 3.46
C SER A 99 -10.28 7.24 3.42
N ILE A 100 -10.85 6.06 3.18
CA ILE A 100 -10.09 4.82 2.97
C ILE A 100 -10.64 4.12 1.73
N ALA A 101 -9.75 3.70 0.83
CA ALA A 101 -10.07 2.85 -0.31
C ALA A 101 -9.17 1.61 -0.32
N VAL A 102 -9.68 0.51 -0.88
CA VAL A 102 -8.89 -0.70 -1.12
C VAL A 102 -9.07 -1.12 -2.57
N GLU A 103 -7.99 -1.09 -3.33
CA GLU A 103 -8.04 -1.29 -4.77
C GLU A 103 -7.03 -2.34 -5.24
N TRP A 104 -7.30 -2.95 -6.39
CA TRP A 104 -6.38 -3.88 -7.00
C TRP A 104 -5.32 -3.15 -7.82
N ILE A 105 -4.05 -3.30 -7.44
CA ILE A 105 -2.92 -2.78 -8.22
C ILE A 105 -2.18 -3.94 -8.89
N LYS A 106 -1.61 -3.69 -10.07
CA LYS A 106 -0.78 -4.62 -10.82
C LYS A 106 0.64 -4.06 -10.97
N ALA A 107 1.65 -4.90 -10.83
CA ALA A 107 3.05 -4.55 -11.09
C ALA A 107 3.73 -5.64 -11.92
N GLU A 108 4.68 -5.20 -12.75
CA GLU A 108 5.48 -6.03 -13.63
C GLU A 108 6.92 -6.08 -13.09
N VAL A 109 7.38 -7.30 -12.77
CA VAL A 109 8.70 -7.61 -12.19
C VAL A 109 9.44 -8.62 -13.05
#